data_AF-A0A9E1TVA0-F1
#
_entry.id   AF-A0A9E1TVA0-F1
#
_cell.length_a   1.000
_cell.length_b   1.000
_cell.length_c   1.000
_cell.angle_alpha   90.00
_cell.angle_beta   90.00
_cell.angle_gamma   90.00
#
_symmetry.space_group_name_H-M   'P 1'
#
loop_
_entity.id
_entity.type
_entity.pdbx_description
1 polymer ?
#
loop_
_entity_poly.entity_id
_entity_poly.type
_entity_poly.pdbx_seq_one_letter_code
_entity_poly.pdbx_strand_id
1 'polypeptide(L)'
;MSRLLGKANYLALLPLLIALLFGGSPIKYAKPKLSDYGFFEGHMANHNPVPGVIPYDVSAKLFSDYALKSRFIALPKDQQLAYQKDGTFNFPQESVLIKTFYYPKNFRNSDQGSRLIETRLLINSPEGWVGFPYVWNFEQTEAYLEIAGKRLDVSFIDQAGQSIYFEYSVPNFNQCKGCHVNQNRMIPIGPKVRLLNHDFDYDDGKMNQLEKWNVLDMISGLPSVSSLPHTPDYNDLESGSIEERARALIDINCAHCHRLGAPGETSGLFLNIEETDPTRIGIHKPPVAAGRGSGNLDYTIVPQYPDQSIMIYRMESTDPGIMMPELGRKLVHKEGVELVKKWIQEMGK
;
A
#
# COMPACT_ATOMS: atom_id res chain seq x y z
N MET A 1 -64.14 18.52 48.95
CA MET A 1 -63.10 18.82 49.96
C MET A 1 -61.87 17.97 49.67
N SER A 2 -60.71 18.60 49.55
CA SER A 2 -59.34 18.08 49.74
C SER A 2 -58.92 16.77 49.01
N ARG A 3 -58.14 16.80 47.91
CA ARG A 3 -56.65 16.89 47.83
C ARG A 3 -55.90 15.89 48.76
N LEU A 4 -55.17 14.93 48.17
CA LEU A 4 -53.68 14.87 48.11
C LEU A 4 -53.11 13.42 48.01
N LEU A 5 -52.16 13.26 47.07
CA LEU A 5 -50.96 12.38 47.07
C LEU A 5 -51.21 10.85 47.05
N GLY A 6 -50.63 10.02 46.18
CA GLY A 6 -49.43 10.12 45.36
C GLY A 6 -48.64 8.82 45.56
N LYS A 7 -48.51 7.97 44.53
CA LYS A 7 -47.49 6.89 44.45
C LYS A 7 -47.12 6.64 42.99
N ALA A 8 -46.04 7.29 42.56
CA ALA A 8 -45.27 6.85 41.41
C ALA A 8 -44.30 5.77 41.90
N ASN A 9 -44.40 4.56 41.37
CA ASN A 9 -43.38 3.52 41.57
C ASN A 9 -42.47 3.47 40.34
N TYR A 10 -41.20 3.65 40.64
CA TYR A 10 -40.06 3.78 39.76
C TYR A 10 -39.88 2.56 38.85
N LEU A 11 -39.96 2.76 37.53
CA LEU A 11 -39.20 1.93 36.59
C LEU A 11 -37.72 2.28 36.80
N ALA A 12 -36.95 1.33 37.33
CA ALA A 12 -35.50 1.42 37.36
C ALA A 12 -34.96 1.37 35.93
N LEU A 13 -34.59 2.52 35.40
CA LEU A 13 -33.67 2.65 34.27
C LEU A 13 -32.31 2.14 34.71
N LEU A 14 -32.00 0.89 34.37
CA LEU A 14 -30.63 0.39 34.38
C LEU A 14 -29.93 1.00 33.16
N PRO A 15 -28.92 1.88 33.29
CA PRO A 15 -28.12 2.24 32.14
C PRO A 15 -27.27 1.01 31.77
N LEU A 16 -27.43 0.56 30.54
CA LEU A 16 -26.62 -0.47 29.90
C LEU A 16 -25.18 0.06 29.75
N LEU A 17 -24.42 0.06 30.83
CA LEU A 17 -22.99 0.34 30.81
C LEU A 17 -22.26 -1.00 30.62
N ILE A 18 -22.26 -1.50 29.38
CA ILE A 18 -21.50 -2.69 29.02
C ILE A 18 -20.50 -2.34 27.92
N ALA A 19 -19.25 -2.71 28.20
CA ALA A 19 -18.07 -2.78 27.33
C ALA A 19 -17.23 -1.50 27.13
N LEU A 20 -16.48 -1.14 28.17
CA LEU A 20 -15.15 -0.52 28.04
C LEU A 20 -14.21 -1.20 29.04
N LEU A 21 -14.08 -2.51 28.93
CA LEU A 21 -13.09 -3.29 29.68
C LEU A 21 -12.06 -3.81 28.69
N PHE A 22 -10.88 -3.19 28.77
CA PHE A 22 -9.58 -3.61 28.22
C PHE A 22 -9.42 -3.60 26.70
N GLY A 23 -9.22 -2.39 26.16
CA GLY A 23 -8.64 -2.12 24.86
C GLY A 23 -8.72 -0.62 24.57
N GLY A 24 -7.66 0.14 24.87
CA GLY A 24 -7.64 1.57 24.54
C GLY A 24 -7.81 1.76 23.03
N SER A 25 -8.52 2.82 22.60
CA SER A 25 -8.69 3.14 21.18
C SER A 25 -7.32 3.16 20.49
N PRO A 26 -7.11 2.43 19.38
CA PRO A 26 -5.84 2.44 18.63
C PRO A 26 -5.38 3.85 18.21
N ILE A 27 -6.30 4.82 18.20
CA ILE A 27 -6.04 6.25 17.96
C ILE A 27 -5.06 6.83 18.99
N LYS A 28 -4.87 6.20 20.17
CA LYS A 28 -3.90 6.64 21.18
C LYS A 28 -2.45 6.74 20.69
N TYR A 29 -2.11 6.07 19.58
CA TYR A 29 -0.78 6.10 18.96
C TYR A 29 -0.64 7.17 17.86
N ALA A 30 -1.73 7.86 17.53
CA ALA A 30 -1.74 8.93 16.54
C ALA A 30 -1.63 10.30 17.21
N LYS A 31 -0.92 11.22 16.55
CA LYS A 31 -0.94 12.65 16.88
C LYS A 31 -1.93 13.35 15.95
N PRO A 32 -2.60 14.45 16.35
CA PRO A 32 -3.54 15.15 15.46
C PRO A 32 -2.88 15.74 14.21
N LYS A 33 -1.63 16.21 14.33
CA LYS A 33 -0.85 16.79 13.24
C LYS A 33 0.35 15.91 12.89
N LEU A 34 0.70 15.88 11.61
CA LEU A 34 1.89 15.18 11.14
C LEU A 34 3.18 15.86 11.64
N SER A 35 3.20 17.19 11.72
CA SER A 35 4.34 17.95 12.23
C SER A 35 4.73 17.59 13.67
N ASP A 36 3.77 17.17 14.51
CA ASP A 36 4.02 16.80 15.90
C ASP A 36 4.96 15.59 16.03
N TYR A 37 5.17 14.80 14.96
CA TYR A 37 6.12 13.70 14.93
C TYR A 37 7.57 14.13 14.70
N GLY A 38 7.81 15.31 14.11
CA GLY A 38 9.16 15.82 13.86
C GLY A 38 9.94 15.02 12.81
N PHE A 39 9.28 14.42 11.81
CA PHE A 39 9.97 13.62 10.77
C PHE A 39 10.76 14.46 9.76
N PHE A 40 10.41 15.73 9.58
CA PHE A 40 10.96 16.59 8.54
C PHE A 40 11.41 17.93 9.11
N GLU A 41 12.51 18.47 8.56
CA GLU A 41 13.04 19.79 8.92
C GLU A 41 12.54 20.88 7.97
N GLY A 42 12.35 22.08 8.50
CA GLY A 42 11.90 23.23 7.74
C GLY A 42 10.47 23.07 7.21
N HIS A 43 10.27 23.40 5.93
CA HIS A 43 8.96 23.27 5.30
C HIS A 43 8.68 21.80 4.95
N MET A 44 7.77 21.15 5.70
CA MET A 44 7.55 19.70 5.61
C MET A 44 7.25 19.17 4.21
N ALA A 45 6.60 19.96 3.35
CA ALA A 45 6.28 19.50 2.00
C ALA A 45 7.50 19.30 1.10
N ASN A 46 8.67 19.81 1.51
CA ASN A 46 9.95 19.53 0.84
C ASN A 46 10.45 18.11 1.16
N HIS A 47 9.89 17.45 2.18
CA HIS A 47 10.29 16.14 2.67
C HIS A 47 11.80 16.03 2.98
N ASN A 48 12.40 17.07 3.54
CA ASN A 48 13.77 17.02 4.06
C ASN A 48 13.76 16.26 5.39
N PRO A 49 14.20 14.99 5.47
CA PRO A 49 14.08 14.20 6.68
C PRO A 49 15.08 14.66 7.76
N VAL A 50 14.67 14.57 9.03
CA VAL A 50 15.62 14.71 10.16
C VAL A 50 16.60 13.53 10.20
N PRO A 51 17.77 13.66 10.85
CA PRO A 51 18.65 12.51 11.11
C PRO A 51 17.90 11.34 11.77
N GLY A 52 18.07 10.13 11.22
CA GLY A 52 17.38 8.91 11.67
C GLY A 52 16.07 8.60 10.95
N VAL A 53 15.57 9.51 10.11
CA VAL A 53 14.48 9.25 9.16
C VAL A 53 15.10 9.00 7.79
N ILE A 54 15.07 7.75 7.32
CA ILE A 54 15.83 7.34 6.13
C ILE A 54 14.90 7.23 4.92
N PRO A 55 15.18 7.94 3.81
CA PRO A 55 14.41 7.78 2.58
C PRO A 55 14.68 6.41 1.95
N TYR A 56 13.67 5.87 1.30
CA TYR A 56 13.80 4.65 0.51
C TYR A 56 12.74 4.60 -0.58
N ASP A 57 12.91 3.70 -1.54
CA ASP A 57 11.85 3.33 -2.46
C ASP A 57 11.80 1.81 -2.68
N VAL A 58 10.90 1.37 -3.55
CA VAL A 58 10.75 -0.05 -3.89
C VAL A 58 10.81 -0.17 -5.40
N SER A 59 11.48 -1.21 -5.91
CA SER A 59 11.67 -1.41 -7.34
C SER A 59 10.34 -1.57 -8.08
N ALA A 60 9.46 -2.46 -7.60
CA ALA A 60 8.07 -2.57 -8.06
C ALA A 60 7.14 -1.72 -7.18
N LYS A 61 6.53 -0.68 -7.77
CA LYS A 61 5.71 0.30 -7.03
C LYS A 61 4.22 -0.05 -7.12
N LEU A 62 3.50 -0.04 -5.99
CA LEU A 62 2.03 -0.17 -6.00
C LEU A 62 1.41 0.95 -6.85
N PHE A 63 0.53 0.60 -7.79
CA PHE A 63 -0.26 1.56 -8.55
C PHE A 63 -1.31 2.20 -7.65
N SER A 64 -1.44 3.53 -7.71
CA SER A 64 -2.46 4.27 -6.96
C SER A 64 -2.82 5.54 -7.72
N ASP A 65 -3.59 5.40 -8.79
CA ASP A 65 -4.03 6.50 -9.65
C ASP A 65 -2.89 7.39 -10.14
N TYR A 66 -1.79 6.78 -10.56
CA TYR A 66 -0.56 7.48 -10.98
C TYR A 66 0.10 8.39 -9.91
N ALA A 67 -0.34 8.35 -8.65
CA ALA A 67 0.32 9.09 -7.57
C ALA A 67 1.78 8.66 -7.44
N LEU A 68 2.67 9.65 -7.44
CA LEU A 68 4.05 9.48 -7.00
C LEU A 68 4.08 9.30 -5.48
N LYS A 69 5.14 8.63 -4.99
CA LYS A 69 5.22 8.18 -3.60
C LYS A 69 6.62 8.40 -3.05
N SER A 70 6.75 9.26 -2.04
CA SER A 70 7.96 9.30 -1.20
C SER A 70 7.75 8.35 -0.04
N ARG A 71 8.83 7.67 0.39
CA ARG A 71 8.79 6.77 1.54
C ARG A 71 9.98 7.03 2.43
N PHE A 72 9.71 6.93 3.72
CA PHE A 72 10.73 7.03 4.75
C PHE A 72 10.49 5.96 5.80
N ILE A 73 11.57 5.56 6.47
CA ILE A 73 11.55 4.67 7.61
C ILE A 73 12.21 5.37 8.80
N ALA A 74 11.55 5.31 9.95
CA ALA A 74 12.12 5.73 11.22
C ALA A 74 12.17 4.51 12.14
N LEU A 75 13.36 4.18 12.63
CA LEU A 75 13.54 3.16 13.66
C LEU A 75 13.69 3.84 15.03
N PRO A 76 13.33 3.15 16.12
CA PRO A 76 13.71 3.61 17.45
C PRO A 76 15.23 3.71 17.55
N LYS A 77 15.70 4.62 18.41
CA LYS A 77 17.12 4.86 18.60
C LYS A 77 17.85 3.56 18.97
N ASP A 78 18.99 3.32 18.33
CA ASP A 78 19.87 2.17 18.58
C ASP A 78 19.18 0.80 18.39
N GLN A 79 18.13 0.73 17.58
CA GLN A 79 17.44 -0.51 17.20
C GLN A 79 17.64 -0.85 15.73
N GLN A 80 17.59 -2.15 15.42
CA GLN A 80 17.84 -2.68 14.08
C GLN A 80 16.64 -3.49 13.57
N LEU A 81 16.48 -3.50 12.25
CA LEU A 81 15.69 -4.51 11.55
C LEU A 81 16.41 -5.85 11.63
N ALA A 82 15.70 -6.92 11.97
CA ALA A 82 16.27 -8.28 11.93
C ALA A 82 15.87 -9.00 10.64
N TYR A 83 16.85 -9.25 9.77
CA TYR A 83 16.66 -10.00 8.52
C TYR A 83 16.06 -11.39 8.78
N GLN A 84 15.08 -11.77 7.98
CA GLN A 84 14.47 -13.09 7.99
C GLN A 84 14.80 -13.84 6.69
N LYS A 85 14.96 -15.17 6.76
CA LYS A 85 15.31 -16.01 5.60
C LYS A 85 14.26 -16.00 4.48
N ASP A 86 13.03 -15.59 4.78
CA ASP A 86 11.94 -15.43 3.81
C ASP A 86 11.99 -14.08 3.06
N GLY A 87 13.03 -13.27 3.28
CA GLY A 87 13.20 -11.97 2.63
C GLY A 87 12.40 -10.85 3.27
N THR A 88 11.85 -11.06 4.47
CA THR A 88 11.20 -10.01 5.28
C THR A 88 12.13 -9.48 6.37
N PHE A 89 11.65 -8.46 7.11
CA PHE A 89 12.32 -7.94 8.30
C PHE A 89 11.38 -8.02 9.50
N ASN A 90 11.94 -8.40 10.65
CA ASN A 90 11.33 -8.13 11.94
C ASN A 90 11.66 -6.69 12.34
N PHE A 91 10.63 -5.87 12.49
CA PHE A 91 10.75 -4.48 12.87
C PHE A 91 10.70 -4.34 14.39
N PRO A 92 11.59 -3.52 15.00
CA PRO A 92 11.45 -3.18 16.41
C PRO A 92 10.15 -2.42 16.65
N GLN A 93 9.59 -2.56 17.85
CA GLN A 93 8.43 -1.76 18.28
C GLN A 93 8.77 -0.27 18.16
N GLU A 94 7.78 0.56 17.88
CA GLU A 94 7.89 2.00 17.61
C GLU A 94 8.52 2.37 16.26
N SER A 95 8.86 1.38 15.43
CA SER A 95 9.17 1.64 14.01
C SER A 95 8.00 2.32 13.30
N VAL A 96 8.32 3.31 12.46
CA VAL A 96 7.34 4.02 11.63
C VAL A 96 7.72 3.93 10.16
N LEU A 97 6.78 3.47 9.34
CA LEU A 97 6.86 3.60 7.89
C LEU A 97 6.00 4.79 7.47
N ILE A 98 6.61 5.72 6.75
CA ILE A 98 6.01 6.98 6.33
C ILE A 98 5.88 6.92 4.81
N LYS A 99 4.68 7.16 4.27
CA LYS A 99 4.47 7.16 2.82
C LYS A 99 3.58 8.33 2.42
N THR A 100 4.10 9.26 1.64
CA THR A 100 3.34 10.40 1.12
C THR A 100 2.97 10.18 -0.34
N PHE A 101 1.71 10.38 -0.68
CA PHE A 101 1.17 10.33 -2.04
C PHE A 101 1.04 11.75 -2.58
N TYR A 102 1.55 11.99 -3.78
CA TYR A 102 1.56 13.31 -4.37
C TYR A 102 1.48 13.29 -5.90
N TYR A 103 1.10 14.45 -6.44
CA TYR A 103 0.98 14.67 -7.88
C TYR A 103 1.75 15.92 -8.30
N PRO A 104 2.70 15.81 -9.24
CA PRO A 104 3.14 16.95 -10.03
C PRO A 104 1.95 17.60 -10.73
N LYS A 105 1.96 18.93 -10.87
CA LYS A 105 0.92 19.60 -11.68
C LYS A 105 0.97 19.16 -13.14
N ASN A 106 2.18 18.89 -13.64
CA ASN A 106 2.44 18.42 -14.99
C ASN A 106 3.57 17.38 -14.94
N PHE A 107 3.26 16.14 -15.27
CA PHE A 107 4.23 15.03 -15.26
C PHE A 107 5.36 15.20 -16.29
N ARG A 108 5.20 16.11 -17.25
CA ARG A 108 6.22 16.47 -18.26
C ARG A 108 7.19 17.56 -17.77
N ASN A 109 6.90 18.20 -16.64
CA ASN A 109 7.72 19.28 -16.09
C ASN A 109 7.66 19.29 -14.55
N SER A 110 8.71 18.76 -13.93
CA SER A 110 8.88 18.68 -12.47
C SER A 110 8.96 20.04 -11.77
N ASP A 111 9.36 21.10 -12.48
CA ASP A 111 9.62 22.42 -11.91
C ASP A 111 8.33 23.19 -11.59
N GLN A 112 7.17 22.71 -12.07
CA GLN A 112 5.86 23.31 -11.78
C GLN A 112 5.32 22.97 -10.37
N GLY A 113 6.12 22.24 -9.58
CA GLY A 113 5.80 21.83 -8.22
C GLY A 113 4.83 20.66 -8.16
N SER A 114 4.71 20.11 -6.95
CA SER A 114 3.82 18.99 -6.64
C SER A 114 2.82 19.36 -5.56
N ARG A 115 1.66 18.70 -5.58
CA ARG A 115 0.65 18.73 -4.53
C ARG A 115 0.70 17.41 -3.77
N LEU A 116 1.10 17.46 -2.51
CA LEU A 116 0.96 16.41 -1.53
C LEU A 116 -0.53 16.25 -1.19
N ILE A 117 -1.01 15.00 -1.19
CA ILE A 117 -2.41 14.67 -0.97
C ILE A 117 -2.59 14.08 0.41
N GLU A 118 -1.87 12.99 0.70
CA GLU A 118 -1.93 12.31 1.99
C GLU A 118 -0.57 11.73 2.38
N THR A 119 -0.34 11.62 3.68
CA THR A 119 0.74 10.83 4.27
C THR A 119 0.11 9.71 5.11
N ARG A 120 0.49 8.48 4.82
CA ARG A 120 0.08 7.31 5.61
C ARG A 120 1.24 6.90 6.51
N LEU A 121 0.98 6.87 7.82
CA LEU A 121 1.88 6.29 8.80
C LEU A 121 1.46 4.85 9.07
N LEU A 122 2.40 3.92 9.04
CA LEU A 122 2.24 2.59 9.62
C LEU A 122 3.16 2.54 10.84
N ILE A 123 2.58 2.46 12.04
CA ILE A 123 3.31 2.51 13.32
C ILE A 123 3.28 1.11 13.95
N ASN A 124 4.44 0.59 14.31
CA ASN A 124 4.58 -0.70 15.01
C ASN A 124 4.33 -0.50 16.51
N SER A 125 3.07 -0.46 16.93
CA SER A 125 2.69 -0.26 18.33
C SER A 125 2.91 -1.53 19.18
N PRO A 126 2.83 -1.46 20.53
CA PRO A 126 2.84 -2.67 21.36
C PRO A 126 1.74 -3.69 21.00
N GLU A 127 0.61 -3.25 20.42
CA GLU A 127 -0.48 -4.11 19.95
C GLU A 127 -0.31 -4.55 18.47
N GLY A 128 0.85 -4.26 17.87
CA GLY A 128 1.17 -4.55 16.48
C GLY A 128 1.03 -3.34 15.56
N TRP A 129 1.08 -3.56 14.25
CA TRP A 129 1.02 -2.49 13.26
C TRP A 129 -0.35 -1.82 13.21
N VAL A 130 -0.35 -0.48 13.16
CA VAL A 130 -1.55 0.34 13.02
C VAL A 130 -1.32 1.42 11.96
N GLY A 131 -2.28 1.59 11.06
CA GLY A 131 -2.24 2.56 9.96
C GLY A 131 -3.00 3.84 10.28
N PHE A 132 -2.40 4.99 10.01
CA PHE A 132 -2.99 6.31 10.23
C PHE A 132 -2.88 7.18 8.97
N PRO A 133 -4.01 7.56 8.34
CA PRO A 133 -4.01 8.49 7.22
C PRO A 133 -4.00 9.94 7.71
N TYR A 134 -3.13 10.76 7.11
CA TYR A 134 -3.06 12.20 7.30
C TYR A 134 -3.30 12.90 5.97
N VAL A 135 -4.18 13.90 5.93
CA VAL A 135 -4.45 14.68 4.72
C VAL A 135 -3.78 16.03 4.79
N TRP A 136 -3.05 16.38 3.73
CA TRP A 136 -2.39 17.67 3.58
C TRP A 136 -3.40 18.80 3.35
N ASN A 137 -3.14 19.95 3.96
CA ASN A 137 -3.91 21.16 3.71
C ASN A 137 -3.60 21.77 2.32
N PHE A 138 -4.44 22.70 1.89
CA PHE A 138 -4.30 23.35 0.58
C PHE A 138 -3.01 24.17 0.49
N GLU A 139 -2.60 24.79 1.60
CA GLU A 139 -1.39 25.61 1.70
C GLU A 139 -0.10 24.77 1.69
N GLN A 140 -0.18 23.43 1.77
CA GLN A 140 0.95 22.50 1.75
C GLN A 140 1.93 22.68 2.92
N THR A 141 1.42 23.08 4.08
CA THR A 141 2.22 23.36 5.28
C THR A 141 2.03 22.32 6.39
N GLU A 142 0.90 21.60 6.39
CA GLU A 142 0.53 20.66 7.46
C GLU A 142 -0.32 19.51 6.92
N ALA A 143 -0.31 18.37 7.62
CA ALA A 143 -1.24 17.29 7.38
C ALA A 143 -1.95 16.87 8.68
N TYR A 144 -3.26 16.63 8.60
CA TYR A 144 -4.10 16.33 9.76
C TYR A 144 -4.61 14.90 9.71
N LEU A 145 -4.66 14.24 10.87
CA LEU A 145 -5.21 12.89 11.01
C LEU A 145 -6.67 12.83 10.53
N GLU A 146 -6.99 11.94 9.60
CA GLU A 146 -8.33 11.81 8.99
C GLU A 146 -8.85 10.37 9.09
N ILE A 147 -9.27 9.95 10.30
CA ILE A 147 -9.71 8.58 10.60
C ILE A 147 -10.87 8.11 9.71
N ALA A 148 -11.78 9.02 9.34
CA ALA A 148 -12.93 8.71 8.49
C ALA A 148 -12.55 8.53 7.00
N GLY A 149 -11.29 8.80 6.64
CA GLY A 149 -10.87 8.95 5.26
C GLY A 149 -11.39 10.26 4.66
N LYS A 150 -11.08 10.49 3.39
CA LYS A 150 -11.47 11.72 2.68
C LYS A 150 -11.63 11.49 1.19
N ARG A 151 -12.40 12.37 0.55
CA ARG A 151 -12.46 12.51 -0.91
C ARG A 151 -11.91 13.87 -1.30
N LEU A 152 -11.05 13.89 -2.30
CA LEU A 152 -10.32 15.08 -2.72
C LEU A 152 -10.29 15.14 -4.24
N ASP A 153 -10.59 16.30 -4.81
CA ASP A 153 -10.38 16.55 -6.22
C ASP A 153 -8.88 16.60 -6.54
N VAL A 154 -8.47 15.78 -7.51
CA VAL A 154 -7.11 15.76 -8.05
C VAL A 154 -7.17 15.98 -9.55
N SER A 155 -6.28 16.85 -10.02
CA SER A 155 -6.03 17.06 -11.44
C SER A 155 -4.55 17.22 -11.72
N PHE A 156 -4.09 16.69 -12.85
CA PHE A 156 -2.72 16.87 -13.34
C PHE A 156 -2.69 16.75 -14.86
N ILE A 157 -1.60 17.21 -15.47
CA ILE A 157 -1.30 16.90 -16.87
C ILE A 157 -0.40 15.66 -16.93
N ASP A 158 -0.83 14.62 -17.65
CA ASP A 158 -0.09 13.37 -17.78
C ASP A 158 1.11 13.49 -18.75
N GLN A 159 1.84 12.38 -18.92
CA GLN A 159 2.99 12.32 -19.84
C GLN A 159 2.61 12.55 -21.31
N ALA A 160 1.37 12.21 -21.71
CA ALA A 160 0.85 12.44 -23.06
C ALA A 160 0.37 13.89 -23.25
N GLY A 161 0.36 14.71 -22.20
CA GLY A 161 -0.14 16.08 -22.23
C GLY A 161 -1.65 16.22 -22.05
N GLN A 162 -2.34 15.14 -21.69
CA GLN A 162 -3.77 15.15 -21.39
C GLN A 162 -4.02 15.64 -19.97
N SER A 163 -5.06 16.48 -19.81
CA SER A 163 -5.55 16.86 -18.49
C SER A 163 -6.36 15.71 -17.91
N ILE A 164 -5.94 15.20 -16.76
CA ILE A 164 -6.63 14.17 -15.99
C ILE A 164 -7.30 14.83 -14.79
N TYR A 165 -8.54 14.42 -14.50
CA TYR A 165 -9.29 14.84 -13.32
C TYR A 165 -10.08 13.66 -12.76
N PHE A 166 -10.05 13.48 -11.44
CA PHE A 166 -10.80 12.43 -10.74
C PHE A 166 -10.90 12.73 -9.24
N GLU A 167 -11.83 12.07 -8.57
CA GLU A 167 -11.97 12.12 -7.11
C GLU A 167 -11.04 11.11 -6.44
N TYR A 168 -9.95 11.59 -5.85
CA TYR A 168 -9.02 10.78 -5.08
C TYR A 168 -9.65 10.32 -3.76
N SER A 169 -9.41 9.06 -3.40
CA SER A 169 -9.97 8.42 -2.22
C SER A 169 -8.89 8.10 -1.18
N VAL A 170 -8.78 8.94 -0.15
CA VAL A 170 -8.02 8.62 1.06
C VAL A 170 -8.78 7.54 1.83
N PRO A 171 -8.14 6.38 2.13
CA PRO A 171 -8.80 5.30 2.86
C PRO A 171 -9.07 5.71 4.30
N ASN A 172 -10.16 5.21 4.87
CA ASN A 172 -10.40 5.33 6.30
C ASN A 172 -9.53 4.37 7.10
N PHE A 173 -9.48 4.56 8.42
CA PHE A 173 -8.68 3.77 9.34
C PHE A 173 -8.92 2.25 9.25
N ASN A 174 -10.17 1.82 9.04
CA ASN A 174 -10.51 0.40 8.93
C ASN A 174 -10.09 -0.19 7.58
N GLN A 175 -10.09 0.60 6.52
CA GLN A 175 -9.69 0.18 5.18
C GLN A 175 -8.20 -0.13 5.06
N CYS A 176 -7.35 0.41 5.95
CA CYS A 176 -5.93 0.04 6.00
C CYS A 176 -5.74 -1.47 6.19
N LYS A 177 -6.57 -2.11 7.02
CA LYS A 177 -6.54 -3.56 7.24
C LYS A 177 -6.92 -4.36 5.99
N GLY A 178 -7.72 -3.79 5.09
CA GLY A 178 -8.15 -4.46 3.86
C GLY A 178 -6.96 -4.96 3.01
N CYS A 179 -5.86 -4.20 2.98
CA CYS A 179 -4.65 -4.59 2.24
C CYS A 179 -3.54 -5.15 3.15
N HIS A 180 -3.44 -4.66 4.39
CA HIS A 180 -2.31 -4.97 5.26
C HIS A 180 -2.52 -6.19 6.17
N VAL A 181 -3.66 -6.88 6.11
CA VAL A 181 -3.93 -8.05 6.97
C VAL A 181 -3.35 -9.35 6.40
N ASN A 182 -2.69 -10.13 7.25
CA ASN A 182 -2.36 -11.52 7.00
C ASN A 182 -2.42 -12.30 8.33
N GLN A 183 -3.05 -13.47 8.34
CA GLN A 183 -3.25 -14.27 9.55
C GLN A 183 -3.83 -13.45 10.72
N ASN A 184 -4.83 -12.60 10.42
CA ASN A 184 -5.48 -11.68 11.36
C ASN A 184 -4.55 -10.62 12.01
N ARG A 185 -3.35 -10.40 11.47
CA ARG A 185 -2.40 -9.37 11.93
C ARG A 185 -2.11 -8.38 10.81
N MET A 186 -1.95 -7.11 11.16
CA MET A 186 -1.50 -6.11 10.21
C MET A 186 0.02 -6.23 10.00
N ILE A 187 0.47 -6.19 8.76
CA ILE A 187 1.89 -6.28 8.39
C ILE A 187 2.26 -5.24 7.31
N PRO A 188 3.53 -4.77 7.26
CA PRO A 188 4.04 -4.03 6.11
C PRO A 188 4.02 -4.87 4.83
N ILE A 189 3.87 -4.21 3.68
CA ILE A 189 3.86 -4.87 2.36
C ILE A 189 5.16 -4.61 1.59
N GLY A 190 5.59 -3.34 1.54
CA GLY A 190 6.66 -2.86 0.65
C GLY A 190 8.09 -3.16 1.11
N PRO A 191 8.46 -3.00 2.40
CA PRO A 191 9.82 -3.26 2.89
C PRO A 191 10.21 -4.75 2.91
N LYS A 192 10.31 -5.35 1.73
CA LYS A 192 10.86 -6.69 1.52
C LYS A 192 12.25 -6.55 0.90
N VAL A 193 13.16 -7.44 1.27
CA VAL A 193 14.53 -7.48 0.76
C VAL A 193 14.57 -7.39 -0.76
N ARG A 194 13.79 -8.22 -1.47
CA ARG A 194 13.76 -8.22 -2.94
C ARG A 194 13.27 -6.91 -3.58
N LEU A 195 12.48 -6.11 -2.86
CA LEU A 195 11.97 -4.83 -3.35
C LEU A 195 12.92 -3.67 -3.03
N LEU A 196 13.85 -3.87 -2.09
CA LEU A 196 14.84 -2.87 -1.65
C LEU A 196 16.23 -3.13 -2.24
N ASN A 197 16.47 -4.31 -2.81
CA ASN A 197 17.77 -4.69 -3.36
C ASN A 197 18.02 -4.03 -4.73
N HIS A 198 18.11 -2.70 -4.75
CA HIS A 198 18.48 -1.90 -5.92
C HIS A 198 19.05 -0.56 -5.47
N ASP A 199 19.65 0.15 -6.40
CA ASP A 199 20.26 1.45 -6.14
C ASP A 199 19.21 2.54 -5.90
N PHE A 200 19.52 3.44 -4.98
CA PHE A 200 18.76 4.65 -4.71
C PHE A 200 19.72 5.85 -4.67
N ASP A 201 19.25 6.99 -5.16
CA ASP A 201 20.00 8.24 -5.16
C ASP A 201 19.83 8.93 -3.80
N TYR A 202 20.79 8.72 -2.89
CA TYR A 202 20.86 9.45 -1.62
C TYR A 202 21.57 10.80 -1.80
N ASP A 203 21.40 11.70 -0.83
CA ASP A 203 22.05 13.01 -0.83
C ASP A 203 23.59 12.93 -0.85
N ASP A 204 24.16 11.83 -0.34
CA ASP A 204 25.60 11.55 -0.32
C ASP A 204 26.08 10.61 -1.44
N GLY A 205 25.19 10.28 -2.40
CA GLY A 205 25.51 9.51 -3.59
C GLY A 205 24.60 8.30 -3.80
N LYS A 206 24.71 7.73 -5.00
CA LYS A 206 23.96 6.52 -5.38
C LYS A 206 24.53 5.28 -4.69
N MET A 207 23.67 4.50 -4.05
CA MET A 207 24.04 3.25 -3.37
C MET A 207 22.86 2.27 -3.33
N ASN A 208 23.14 0.96 -3.34
CA ASN A 208 22.12 -0.05 -3.05
C ASN A 208 21.50 0.18 -1.67
N GLN A 209 20.18 0.16 -1.57
CA GLN A 209 19.50 0.54 -0.32
C GLN A 209 19.79 -0.41 0.84
N LEU A 210 19.94 -1.72 0.57
CA LEU A 210 20.29 -2.69 1.61
C LEU A 210 21.73 -2.50 2.09
N GLU A 211 22.65 -2.16 1.18
CA GLU A 211 24.02 -1.78 1.55
C GLU A 211 24.03 -0.50 2.39
N LYS A 212 23.27 0.53 1.97
CA LYS A 212 23.13 1.77 2.72
C LYS A 212 22.62 1.51 4.13
N TRP A 213 21.55 0.74 4.26
CA TRP A 213 20.96 0.42 5.57
C TRP A 213 21.92 -0.40 6.44
N ASN A 214 22.74 -1.27 5.84
CA ASN A 214 23.79 -1.99 6.56
C ASN A 214 24.93 -1.06 7.04
N VAL A 215 25.37 -0.10 6.20
CA VAL A 215 26.37 0.92 6.58
C VAL A 215 25.87 1.83 7.70
N LEU A 216 24.57 2.13 7.71
CA LEU A 216 23.89 2.88 8.77
C LEU A 216 23.59 2.06 10.03
N ASP A 217 24.06 0.80 10.10
CA ASP A 217 23.82 -0.13 11.21
C ASP A 217 22.31 -0.33 11.50
N MET A 218 21.46 -0.27 10.46
CA MET A 218 20.00 -0.41 10.59
C MET A 218 19.53 -1.85 10.46
N ILE A 219 20.36 -2.78 9.96
CA ILE A 219 19.98 -4.16 9.70
C ILE A 219 20.95 -5.10 10.43
N SER A 220 20.40 -6.07 11.16
CA SER A 220 21.12 -7.21 11.72
C SER A 220 20.96 -8.46 10.86
N GLY A 221 22.05 -9.21 10.70
CA GLY A 221 22.04 -10.54 10.09
C GLY A 221 21.81 -10.57 8.57
N LEU A 222 21.99 -9.44 7.88
CA LEU A 222 21.90 -9.38 6.43
C LEU A 222 23.07 -10.17 5.79
N PRO A 223 22.81 -11.12 4.88
CA PRO A 223 23.88 -11.75 4.10
C PRO A 223 24.44 -10.76 3.06
N SER A 224 25.43 -11.21 2.27
CA SER A 224 25.95 -10.41 1.15
C SER A 224 24.81 -9.98 0.22
N VAL A 225 24.72 -8.69 -0.09
CA VAL A 225 23.66 -8.12 -0.92
C VAL A 225 23.61 -8.73 -2.31
N SER A 226 24.76 -9.10 -2.87
CA SER A 226 24.88 -9.82 -4.14
C SER A 226 24.22 -11.20 -4.16
N SER A 227 23.95 -11.80 -2.99
CA SER A 227 23.26 -13.10 -2.88
C SER A 227 21.74 -12.97 -2.70
N LEU A 228 21.26 -11.74 -2.48
CA LEU A 228 19.85 -11.48 -2.21
C LEU A 228 19.07 -11.33 -3.52
N PRO A 229 17.78 -11.74 -3.55
CA PRO A 229 16.94 -11.57 -4.72
C PRO A 229 16.70 -10.08 -5.02
N HIS A 230 16.37 -9.77 -6.28
CA HIS A 230 15.91 -8.47 -6.74
C HIS A 230 14.62 -8.65 -7.53
N THR A 231 13.62 -7.80 -7.28
CA THR A 231 12.38 -7.75 -8.09
C THR A 231 12.54 -6.65 -9.14
N PRO A 232 12.29 -6.91 -10.43
CA PRO A 232 12.43 -5.91 -11.47
C PRO A 232 11.45 -4.73 -11.29
N ASP A 233 11.84 -3.54 -11.74
CA ASP A 233 10.88 -2.44 -11.95
C ASP A 233 10.06 -2.76 -13.19
N TYR A 234 8.78 -3.06 -13.00
CA TYR A 234 7.90 -3.47 -14.09
C TYR A 234 7.76 -2.41 -15.22
N ASN A 235 8.11 -1.14 -14.97
CA ASN A 235 8.12 -0.07 -15.98
C ASN A 235 9.44 0.03 -16.76
N ASP A 236 10.54 -0.49 -16.22
CA ASP A 236 11.84 -0.50 -16.90
C ASP A 236 11.97 -1.77 -17.74
N LEU A 237 12.02 -1.59 -19.08
CA LEU A 237 12.10 -2.70 -20.03
C LEU A 237 13.37 -3.53 -19.89
N GLU A 238 14.45 -2.93 -19.38
CA GLU A 238 15.76 -3.58 -19.23
C GLU A 238 15.91 -4.29 -17.87
N SER A 239 14.99 -4.05 -16.93
CA SER A 239 15.08 -4.61 -15.58
C SER A 239 14.74 -6.10 -15.48
N GLY A 240 14.09 -6.67 -16.51
CA GLY A 240 13.73 -8.08 -16.55
C GLY A 240 12.86 -8.47 -17.73
N SER A 241 12.64 -9.77 -17.91
CA SER A 241 11.74 -10.31 -18.94
C SER A 241 10.29 -9.82 -18.76
N ILE A 242 9.47 -9.99 -19.80
CA ILE A 242 8.05 -9.64 -19.75
C ILE A 242 7.34 -10.38 -18.61
N GLU A 243 7.65 -11.67 -18.43
CA GLU A 243 7.09 -12.46 -17.33
C GLU A 243 7.52 -11.94 -15.96
N GLU A 244 8.82 -11.72 -15.73
CA GLU A 244 9.30 -11.26 -14.42
C GLU A 244 8.69 -9.90 -14.05
N ARG A 245 8.58 -8.98 -15.02
CA ARG A 245 7.95 -7.67 -14.83
C ARG A 245 6.43 -7.78 -14.62
N ALA A 246 5.73 -8.62 -15.37
CA ALA A 246 4.30 -8.84 -15.17
C ALA A 246 4.00 -9.46 -13.81
N ARG A 247 4.79 -10.46 -13.39
CA ARG A 247 4.70 -11.09 -12.07
C ARG A 247 5.04 -10.10 -10.95
N ALA A 248 6.02 -9.22 -11.12
CA ALA A 248 6.34 -8.15 -10.17
C ALA A 248 5.17 -7.16 -10.00
N LEU A 249 4.54 -6.74 -11.11
CA LEU A 249 3.37 -5.87 -11.09
C LEU A 249 2.19 -6.55 -10.38
N ILE A 250 1.90 -7.80 -10.71
CA ILE A 250 0.82 -8.59 -10.11
C ILE A 250 1.08 -8.80 -8.62
N ASP A 251 2.31 -9.11 -8.23
CA ASP A 251 2.67 -9.33 -6.83
C ASP A 251 2.43 -8.08 -5.98
N ILE A 252 2.98 -6.93 -6.37
CA ILE A 252 2.87 -5.71 -5.55
C ILE A 252 1.43 -5.18 -5.50
N ASN A 253 0.64 -5.36 -6.57
CA ASN A 253 -0.74 -4.85 -6.65
C ASN A 253 -1.79 -5.82 -6.12
N CYS A 254 -1.55 -7.13 -6.14
CA CYS A 254 -2.60 -8.13 -5.89
C CYS A 254 -2.24 -9.17 -4.81
N ALA A 255 -0.97 -9.57 -4.68
CA ALA A 255 -0.59 -10.70 -3.84
C ALA A 255 -0.83 -10.49 -2.35
N HIS A 256 -0.82 -9.24 -1.88
CA HIS A 256 -1.09 -8.95 -0.47
C HIS A 256 -2.49 -9.43 -0.04
N CYS A 257 -3.46 -9.46 -0.96
CA CYS A 257 -4.79 -10.06 -0.79
C CYS A 257 -4.85 -11.52 -1.29
N HIS A 258 -4.20 -11.83 -2.41
CA HIS A 258 -4.19 -13.14 -3.05
C HIS A 258 -2.99 -13.97 -2.63
N ARG A 259 -2.96 -14.37 -1.35
CA ARG A 259 -1.96 -15.26 -0.73
C ARG A 259 -2.58 -16.00 0.45
N LEU A 260 -1.91 -17.02 0.95
CA LEU A 260 -2.35 -17.74 2.15
C LEU A 260 -2.48 -16.79 3.37
N GLY A 261 -3.54 -16.98 4.15
CA GLY A 261 -3.89 -16.17 5.32
C GLY A 261 -4.36 -14.74 5.02
N ALA A 262 -4.61 -14.37 3.75
CA ALA A 262 -5.06 -13.03 3.35
C ALA A 262 -6.52 -13.03 2.84
N PRO A 263 -7.17 -11.87 2.70
CA PRO A 263 -8.62 -11.81 2.41
C PRO A 263 -9.08 -12.55 1.15
N GLY A 264 -8.22 -12.65 0.12
CA GLY A 264 -8.50 -13.32 -1.13
C GLY A 264 -8.18 -14.82 -1.15
N GLU A 265 -7.71 -15.41 -0.04
CA GLU A 265 -7.26 -16.81 0.04
C GLU A 265 -8.32 -17.81 -0.42
N THR A 266 -9.60 -17.58 -0.08
CA THR A 266 -10.72 -18.47 -0.42
C THR A 266 -10.97 -18.59 -1.93
N SER A 267 -10.44 -17.66 -2.73
CA SER A 267 -10.49 -17.76 -4.19
C SER A 267 -9.60 -18.88 -4.74
N GLY A 268 -8.61 -19.34 -3.96
CA GLY A 268 -7.56 -20.26 -4.41
C GLY A 268 -6.62 -19.65 -5.47
N LEU A 269 -6.69 -18.34 -5.68
CA LEU A 269 -5.78 -17.59 -6.56
C LEU A 269 -4.66 -17.00 -5.69
N PHE A 270 -3.43 -17.39 -5.99
CA PHE A 270 -2.23 -17.00 -5.26
C PHE A 270 -1.25 -16.31 -6.19
N LEU A 271 -0.98 -15.04 -5.90
CA LEU A 271 -0.33 -14.11 -6.82
C LEU A 271 1.02 -13.60 -6.29
N ASN A 272 1.49 -14.12 -5.15
CA ASN A 272 2.82 -13.80 -4.65
C ASN A 272 3.90 -14.33 -5.61
N ILE A 273 4.99 -13.58 -5.73
CA ILE A 273 6.03 -13.84 -6.73
C ILE A 273 6.66 -15.24 -6.60
N GLU A 274 6.64 -15.82 -5.41
CA GLU A 274 7.21 -17.14 -5.09
C GLU A 274 6.28 -18.31 -5.48
N GLU A 275 5.00 -18.05 -5.82
CA GLU A 275 4.08 -19.09 -6.29
C GLU A 275 4.46 -19.53 -7.71
N THR A 276 4.54 -20.85 -7.91
CA THR A 276 4.96 -21.47 -9.18
C THR A 276 3.95 -22.48 -9.73
N ASP A 277 2.92 -22.85 -8.96
CA ASP A 277 1.85 -23.72 -9.46
C ASP A 277 0.99 -22.97 -10.48
N PRO A 278 0.91 -23.43 -11.74
CA PRO A 278 0.19 -22.74 -12.81
C PRO A 278 -1.29 -22.49 -12.49
N THR A 279 -1.95 -23.48 -11.87
CA THR A 279 -3.38 -23.39 -11.53
C THR A 279 -3.60 -22.37 -10.43
N ARG A 280 -2.72 -22.34 -9.42
CA ARG A 280 -2.76 -21.38 -8.30
C ARG A 280 -2.47 -19.95 -8.77
N ILE A 281 -1.60 -19.78 -9.77
CA ILE A 281 -1.34 -18.48 -10.43
C ILE A 281 -2.55 -17.99 -11.25
N GLY A 282 -3.41 -18.91 -11.70
CA GLY A 282 -4.65 -18.60 -12.40
C GLY A 282 -4.77 -19.18 -13.82
N ILE A 283 -3.77 -19.91 -14.31
CA ILE A 283 -3.77 -20.50 -15.66
C ILE A 283 -4.87 -21.56 -15.74
N HIS A 284 -5.86 -21.35 -16.62
CA HIS A 284 -7.07 -22.18 -16.74
C HIS A 284 -7.79 -22.42 -15.41
N LYS A 285 -7.62 -21.52 -14.44
CA LYS A 285 -8.27 -21.61 -13.14
C LYS A 285 -9.66 -20.99 -13.23
N PRO A 286 -10.75 -21.77 -13.03
CA PRO A 286 -12.09 -21.21 -13.04
C PRO A 286 -12.31 -20.25 -11.86
N PRO A 287 -13.20 -19.25 -12.00
CA PRO A 287 -13.57 -18.37 -10.91
C PRO A 287 -14.35 -19.13 -9.84
N VAL A 288 -14.01 -18.92 -8.57
CA VAL A 288 -14.74 -19.52 -7.44
C VAL A 288 -15.83 -18.59 -6.92
N ALA A 289 -15.50 -17.30 -6.73
CA ALA A 289 -16.39 -16.32 -6.11
C ALA A 289 -16.28 -14.93 -6.78
N ALA A 290 -16.16 -14.89 -8.12
CA ALA A 290 -15.95 -13.64 -8.84
C ALA A 290 -17.23 -12.85 -9.11
N GLY A 291 -18.41 -13.49 -9.12
CA GLY A 291 -19.70 -12.85 -9.42
C GLY A 291 -19.67 -12.09 -10.75
N ARG A 292 -20.18 -10.84 -10.76
CA ARG A 292 -20.08 -9.93 -11.92
C ARG A 292 -18.64 -9.72 -12.39
N GLY A 293 -17.68 -9.85 -11.49
CA GLY A 293 -16.26 -9.70 -11.79
C GLY A 293 -15.67 -10.81 -12.65
N SER A 294 -16.40 -11.88 -13.00
CA SER A 294 -15.94 -12.83 -14.04
C SER A 294 -16.17 -12.30 -15.46
N GLY A 295 -17.06 -11.34 -15.67
CA GLY A 295 -17.39 -10.86 -17.02
C GLY A 295 -17.97 -11.95 -17.95
N ASN A 296 -18.55 -13.01 -17.39
CA ASN A 296 -18.95 -14.24 -18.11
C ASN A 296 -17.81 -14.97 -18.83
N LEU A 297 -16.57 -14.75 -18.41
CA LEU A 297 -15.40 -15.50 -18.88
C LEU A 297 -15.17 -16.74 -17.99
N ASP A 298 -14.58 -17.78 -18.57
CA ASP A 298 -14.44 -19.09 -17.93
C ASP A 298 -13.23 -19.20 -16.99
N TYR A 299 -12.14 -18.48 -17.28
CA TYR A 299 -10.85 -18.69 -16.60
C TYR A 299 -10.13 -17.41 -16.21
N THR A 300 -9.37 -17.49 -15.11
CA THR A 300 -8.60 -16.36 -14.58
C THR A 300 -7.57 -15.87 -15.60
N ILE A 301 -6.77 -16.78 -16.14
CA ILE A 301 -5.84 -16.56 -17.25
C ILE A 301 -6.08 -17.65 -18.30
N VAL A 302 -6.26 -17.24 -19.55
CA VAL A 302 -6.25 -18.11 -20.74
C VAL A 302 -4.98 -17.79 -21.52
N PRO A 303 -3.95 -18.66 -21.48
CA PRO A 303 -2.71 -18.47 -22.25
C PRO A 303 -2.99 -18.10 -23.69
N GLN A 304 -2.22 -17.15 -24.24
CA GLN A 304 -2.33 -16.61 -25.59
C GLN A 304 -3.58 -15.76 -25.88
N TYR A 305 -4.61 -15.80 -25.01
CA TYR A 305 -5.89 -15.12 -25.21
C TYR A 305 -6.20 -14.16 -24.05
N PRO A 306 -5.50 -13.00 -23.96
CA PRO A 306 -5.70 -12.04 -22.87
C PRO A 306 -7.14 -11.52 -22.77
N ASP A 307 -7.81 -11.31 -23.91
CA ASP A 307 -9.19 -10.80 -23.94
C ASP A 307 -10.22 -11.82 -23.43
N GLN A 308 -9.83 -13.10 -23.32
CA GLN A 308 -10.63 -14.16 -22.72
C GLN A 308 -10.29 -14.40 -21.24
N SER A 309 -9.38 -13.60 -20.66
CA SER A 309 -8.90 -13.78 -19.29
C SER A 309 -9.61 -12.84 -18.32
N ILE A 310 -10.23 -13.40 -17.27
CA ILE A 310 -10.88 -12.62 -16.20
C ILE A 310 -9.92 -11.59 -15.59
N MET A 311 -8.63 -11.92 -15.44
CA MET A 311 -7.64 -11.01 -14.89
C MET A 311 -7.59 -9.67 -15.64
N ILE A 312 -7.54 -9.71 -16.98
CA ILE A 312 -7.50 -8.51 -17.82
C ILE A 312 -8.80 -7.72 -17.69
N TYR A 313 -9.94 -8.41 -17.82
CA TYR A 313 -11.27 -7.80 -17.65
C TYR A 313 -11.40 -7.00 -16.34
N ARG A 314 -10.91 -7.56 -15.22
CA ARG A 314 -10.96 -6.89 -13.92
C ARG A 314 -9.96 -5.74 -13.79
N MET A 315 -8.77 -5.86 -14.38
CA MET A 315 -7.76 -4.80 -14.37
C MET A 315 -8.18 -3.57 -15.20
N GLU A 316 -8.96 -3.78 -16.26
CA GLU A 316 -9.49 -2.72 -17.14
C GLU A 316 -10.75 -2.02 -16.60
N SER A 317 -11.48 -2.65 -15.67
CA SER A 317 -12.72 -2.09 -15.15
C SER A 317 -12.50 -1.03 -14.06
N THR A 318 -13.35 0.00 -14.06
CA THR A 318 -13.48 0.97 -12.96
C THR A 318 -14.80 0.83 -12.19
N ASP A 319 -15.64 -0.17 -12.52
CA ASP A 319 -16.83 -0.49 -11.72
C ASP A 319 -16.37 -1.11 -10.37
N PRO A 320 -16.73 -0.53 -9.21
CA PRO A 320 -16.33 -1.03 -7.90
C PRO A 320 -16.65 -2.52 -7.64
N GLY A 321 -17.65 -3.10 -8.30
CA GLY A 321 -18.00 -4.51 -8.19
C GLY A 321 -17.23 -5.45 -9.12
N ILE A 322 -16.35 -4.93 -9.97
CA ILE A 322 -15.59 -5.69 -10.97
C ILE A 322 -14.09 -5.41 -10.85
N MET A 323 -13.72 -4.14 -10.67
CA MET A 323 -12.36 -3.65 -10.69
C MET A 323 -11.43 -4.41 -9.73
N MET A 324 -10.18 -4.59 -10.15
CA MET A 324 -9.09 -5.01 -9.28
C MET A 324 -7.86 -4.12 -9.48
N PRO A 325 -7.14 -3.75 -8.41
CA PRO A 325 -7.51 -3.93 -6.99
C PRO A 325 -8.77 -3.13 -6.59
N GLU A 326 -9.49 -3.59 -5.57
CA GLU A 326 -10.78 -2.99 -5.11
C GLU A 326 -10.60 -1.65 -4.38
N LEU A 327 -9.40 -1.40 -3.85
CA LEU A 327 -9.06 -0.22 -3.07
C LEU A 327 -7.81 0.45 -3.60
N GLY A 328 -7.71 1.77 -3.39
CA GLY A 328 -6.51 2.54 -3.72
C GLY A 328 -6.38 2.93 -5.19
N ARG A 329 -7.41 2.72 -6.01
CA ARG A 329 -7.50 3.27 -7.37
C ARG A 329 -8.91 3.71 -7.77
N LYS A 330 -8.97 4.56 -8.79
CA LYS A 330 -10.11 5.04 -9.59
C LYS A 330 -9.83 5.01 -11.08
N LEU A 331 -8.55 5.02 -11.46
CA LEU A 331 -8.08 4.99 -12.83
C LEU A 331 -7.58 3.59 -13.21
N VAL A 332 -7.59 3.30 -14.51
CA VAL A 332 -6.96 2.10 -15.07
C VAL A 332 -5.47 2.35 -15.22
N HIS A 333 -4.65 1.41 -14.74
CA HIS A 333 -3.21 1.42 -14.97
C HIS A 333 -2.93 0.85 -16.37
N LYS A 334 -2.97 1.72 -17.38
CA LYS A 334 -2.95 1.30 -18.79
C LYS A 334 -1.70 0.49 -19.14
N GLU A 335 -0.54 0.99 -18.75
CA GLU A 335 0.76 0.37 -19.01
C GLU A 335 0.87 -0.99 -18.31
N GLY A 336 0.33 -1.08 -17.09
CA GLY A 336 0.29 -2.32 -16.33
C GLY A 336 -0.64 -3.38 -16.92
N VAL A 337 -1.81 -2.97 -17.42
CA VAL A 337 -2.73 -3.85 -18.16
C VAL A 337 -2.03 -4.39 -19.40
N GLU A 338 -1.42 -3.52 -20.21
CA GLU A 338 -0.76 -3.92 -21.45
C GLU A 338 0.44 -4.85 -21.18
N LEU A 339 1.18 -4.65 -20.09
CA LEU A 339 2.24 -5.57 -19.67
C LEU A 339 1.68 -6.98 -19.37
N VAL A 340 0.59 -7.07 -18.60
CA VAL A 340 -0.02 -8.36 -18.28
C VAL A 340 -0.65 -9.01 -19.52
N LYS A 341 -1.25 -8.23 -20.43
CA LYS A 341 -1.73 -8.75 -21.71
C LYS A 341 -0.61 -9.37 -22.53
N LYS A 342 0.53 -8.68 -22.67
CA LYS A 342 1.71 -9.19 -23.39
C LYS A 342 2.24 -10.48 -22.77
N TRP A 343 2.35 -10.52 -21.44
CA TRP A 343 2.74 -11.73 -20.73
C TRP A 343 1.80 -12.91 -21.03
N ILE A 344 0.48 -12.70 -20.94
CA ILE A 344 -0.50 -13.74 -21.29
C ILE A 344 -0.38 -14.17 -22.75
N GLN A 345 -0.19 -13.22 -23.68
CA GLN A 345 -0.01 -13.51 -25.12
C GLN A 345 1.24 -14.35 -25.42
N GLU A 346 2.27 -14.28 -24.58
CA GLU A 346 3.52 -15.02 -24.75
C GLU A 346 3.52 -16.38 -24.06
N MET A 347 2.53 -16.68 -23.22
CA MET A 347 2.45 -17.98 -22.53
C MET A 347 2.35 -19.15 -23.51
N GLY A 348 3.30 -20.08 -23.41
CA GLY A 348 3.33 -21.30 -24.22
C GLY A 348 3.79 -21.11 -25.67
N LYS A 349 4.36 -19.94 -26.00
CA LYS A 349 5.29 -19.80 -27.13
C LYS A 349 6.67 -20.29 -26.72
#